data_AF-M1F817-F1
#
_entry.id   AF-M1F817-F1
#
_cell.length_a   1.000
_cell.length_b   1.000
_cell.length_c   1.000
_cell.angle_alpha   90.00
_cell.angle_beta   90.00
_cell.angle_gamma   90.00
#
_symmetry.space_group_name_H-M   'P 1'
#
loop_
_entity.id
_entity.type
_entity.pdbx_description
1 polymer ?
#
loop_
_entity_poly.entity_id
_entity_poly.type
_entity_poly.pdbx_seq_one_letter_code
_entity_poly.pdbx_strand_id
1 'polypeptide(L)'
;MPDFPAFSAGPDLRELVLGSEGRLGIITEVKVRVSPLPQRERFQVVFFPNWAQGRDACRELAQQRVQLSMLRLSNAEETRTQLALAGHERAIRWLQQALALRGADTEKCMMTFGVTGSSVQCRSALLQARRRTAGTGAGYKRCA
;
A
#
# COMPACT_ATOMS: atom_id res chain seq x y z
N MET A 1 -15.65 30.25 -2.82
CA MET A 1 -14.89 29.91 -4.04
C MET A 1 -15.79 29.11 -4.98
N PRO A 2 -15.76 29.34 -6.29
CA PRO A 2 -16.59 28.60 -7.25
C PRO A 2 -16.24 27.11 -7.26
N ASP A 3 -17.23 26.23 -7.42
CA ASP A 3 -17.17 24.78 -7.21
C ASP A 3 -17.10 23.95 -8.50
N PHE A 4 -16.52 24.52 -9.57
CA PHE A 4 -16.34 23.82 -10.84
C PHE A 4 -15.17 22.80 -10.78
N PRO A 5 -15.33 21.60 -11.38
CA PRO A 5 -14.38 20.49 -11.26
C PRO A 5 -13.01 20.74 -11.92
N ALA A 6 -12.95 21.61 -12.92
CA ALA A 6 -11.74 22.16 -13.50
C ALA A 6 -11.99 23.63 -13.79
N PHE A 7 -11.06 24.49 -13.38
CA PHE A 7 -11.19 25.94 -13.48
C PHE A 7 -9.86 26.49 -13.99
N SER A 8 -9.91 27.34 -15.02
CA SER A 8 -8.73 27.87 -15.70
C SER A 8 -8.78 29.40 -15.72
N ALA A 9 -9.03 30.02 -14.57
CA ALA A 9 -9.01 31.48 -14.43
C ALA A 9 -7.93 31.95 -13.44
N GLY A 10 -6.68 31.53 -13.70
CA GLY A 10 -5.51 31.92 -12.92
C GLY A 10 -5.13 30.93 -11.80
N PRO A 11 -4.25 31.35 -10.87
CA PRO A 11 -3.78 30.50 -9.77
C PRO A 11 -4.93 29.99 -8.90
N ASP A 12 -4.93 28.71 -8.59
CA ASP A 12 -5.95 28.11 -7.72
C ASP A 12 -5.72 28.57 -6.28
N LEU A 13 -6.57 29.46 -5.76
CA LEU A 13 -6.45 29.94 -4.39
C LEU A 13 -6.56 28.79 -3.36
N ARG A 14 -7.10 27.61 -3.73
CA ARG A 14 -7.12 26.43 -2.85
C ARG A 14 -5.70 25.95 -2.58
N GLU A 15 -4.84 25.97 -3.59
CA GLU A 15 -3.43 25.56 -3.46
C GLU A 15 -2.62 26.52 -2.57
N LEU A 16 -3.03 27.79 -2.46
CA LEU A 16 -2.41 28.73 -1.52
C LEU A 16 -2.76 28.44 -0.06
N VAL A 17 -3.98 27.96 0.21
CA VAL A 17 -4.46 27.65 1.56
C VAL A 17 -4.04 26.25 2.01
N LEU A 18 -3.95 25.30 1.07
CA LEU A 18 -3.47 23.94 1.34
C LEU A 18 -2.01 23.98 1.84
N GLY A 19 -1.76 23.37 3.00
CA GLY A 19 -0.44 23.40 3.63
C GLY A 19 -0.10 24.69 4.37
N SER A 20 -1.05 25.61 4.54
CA SER A 20 -0.83 26.85 5.31
C SER A 20 -0.56 26.60 6.80
N GLU A 21 -0.88 25.41 7.34
CA GLU A 21 -0.68 25.04 8.74
C GLU A 21 -1.28 26.06 9.73
N GLY A 22 -2.39 26.72 9.36
CA GLY A 22 -3.07 27.73 10.17
C GLY A 22 -2.52 29.15 10.04
N ARG A 23 -1.47 29.37 9.24
CA ARG A 23 -0.87 30.72 9.03
C ARG A 23 -1.77 31.67 8.23
N LEU A 24 -2.70 31.13 7.45
CA LEU A 24 -3.60 31.90 6.59
C LEU A 24 -5.04 31.98 7.12
N GLY A 25 -5.27 31.52 8.36
CA GLY A 25 -6.57 31.54 9.01
C GLY A 25 -7.16 30.16 9.27
N ILE A 26 -8.47 30.13 9.56
CA ILE A 26 -9.22 28.93 9.93
C ILE A 26 -10.14 28.52 8.78
N ILE A 27 -10.04 27.27 8.34
CA ILE A 27 -10.97 26.69 7.35
C ILE A 27 -12.24 26.25 8.09
N THR A 28 -13.36 26.93 7.85
CA THR A 28 -14.65 26.63 8.51
C THR A 28 -15.52 25.66 7.74
N GLU A 29 -15.47 25.70 6.40
CA GLU A 29 -16.31 24.87 5.53
C GLU A 29 -15.50 24.31 4.36
N VAL A 30 -15.79 23.05 3.98
CA VAL A 30 -15.16 22.38 2.83
C VAL A 30 -16.18 21.61 2.03
N LYS A 31 -16.08 21.68 0.69
CA LYS A 31 -16.79 20.79 -0.23
C LYS A 31 -15.82 19.71 -0.70
N VAL A 32 -16.13 18.44 -0.42
CA VAL A 32 -15.27 17.29 -0.74
C VAL A 32 -15.93 16.35 -1.74
N ARG A 33 -15.11 15.71 -2.57
CA ARG A 33 -15.57 14.63 -3.45
C ARG A 33 -15.70 13.34 -2.63
N VAL A 34 -16.86 12.71 -2.71
CA VAL A 34 -17.11 11.40 -2.08
C VAL A 34 -17.27 10.32 -3.15
N SER A 35 -17.00 9.07 -2.78
CA SER A 35 -17.16 7.89 -3.62
C SER A 35 -18.09 6.89 -2.92
N PRO A 36 -18.83 6.04 -3.67
CA PRO A 36 -19.62 4.96 -3.08
C PRO A 36 -18.74 3.99 -2.27
N LEU A 37 -19.36 3.32 -1.29
CA LEU A 37 -18.68 2.27 -0.54
C LEU A 37 -18.27 1.12 -1.47
N PRO A 38 -17.04 0.59 -1.33
CA PRO A 38 -16.55 -0.50 -2.15
C PRO A 38 -17.26 -1.82 -1.80
N GLN A 39 -17.47 -2.68 -2.80
CA GLN A 39 -18.04 -4.02 -2.58
C GLN A 39 -17.07 -4.95 -1.84
N ARG A 40 -15.77 -4.77 -2.09
CA ARG A 40 -14.70 -5.59 -1.53
C ARG A 40 -13.52 -4.71 -1.19
N GLU A 41 -12.92 -5.02 -0.05
CA GLU A 41 -11.63 -4.51 0.38
C GLU A 41 -10.80 -5.68 0.91
N ARG A 42 -9.53 -5.76 0.50
CA ARG A 42 -8.62 -6.83 0.92
C ARG A 42 -7.20 -6.33 1.05
N PHE A 43 -6.55 -6.72 2.13
CA PHE A 43 -5.13 -6.48 2.36
C PHE A 43 -4.33 -7.78 2.19
N GLN A 44 -3.19 -7.69 1.50
CA GLN A 44 -2.27 -8.81 1.33
C GLN A 44 -0.86 -8.39 1.73
N VAL A 45 -0.14 -9.34 2.30
CA VAL A 45 1.24 -9.19 2.70
C VAL A 45 2.11 -10.15 1.91
N VAL A 46 3.23 -9.64 1.43
CA VAL A 46 4.22 -10.31 0.59
C VAL A 46 5.59 -10.05 1.17
N PHE A 47 6.39 -11.09 1.33
CA PHE A 47 7.74 -11.00 1.89
C PHE A 47 8.80 -11.13 0.81
N PHE A 48 9.81 -10.28 0.87
CA PHE A 48 10.96 -10.27 -0.03
C PHE A 48 12.23 -10.64 0.74
N PRO A 49 13.19 -11.32 0.10
CA PRO A 49 14.44 -11.71 0.74
C PRO A 49 15.36 -10.53 1.06
N ASN A 50 15.27 -9.44 0.28
CA ASN A 50 16.05 -8.23 0.49
C ASN A 50 15.28 -6.97 0.07
N TRP A 51 15.80 -5.81 0.48
CA TRP A 51 15.21 -4.51 0.18
C TRP A 51 15.16 -4.19 -1.32
N ALA A 52 16.21 -4.53 -2.06
CA ALA A 52 16.30 -4.22 -3.49
C ALA A 52 15.16 -4.86 -4.28
N GLN A 53 14.88 -6.15 -4.04
CA GLN A 53 13.77 -6.87 -4.68
C GLN A 53 12.41 -6.27 -4.30
N GLY A 54 12.20 -5.93 -3.02
CA GLY A 54 10.96 -5.27 -2.58
C GLY A 54 10.76 -3.91 -3.22
N ARG A 55 11.82 -3.11 -3.32
CA ARG A 55 11.81 -1.78 -3.95
C ARG A 55 11.52 -1.88 -5.45
N ASP A 56 12.16 -2.80 -6.15
CA ASP A 56 11.98 -2.96 -7.59
C ASP A 56 10.57 -3.49 -7.91
N ALA A 57 10.05 -4.42 -7.10
CA ALA A 57 8.65 -4.85 -7.20
C ALA A 57 7.66 -3.69 -6.95
N CYS A 58 7.90 -2.86 -5.93
CA CYS A 58 7.09 -1.67 -5.64
C CYS A 58 7.11 -0.69 -6.83
N ARG A 59 8.30 -0.46 -7.41
CA ARG A 59 8.48 0.38 -8.60
C ARG A 59 7.68 -0.17 -9.79
N GLU A 60 7.76 -1.47 -10.07
CA GLU A 60 7.01 -2.09 -11.16
C GLU A 60 5.50 -1.95 -10.97
N LEU A 61 4.98 -2.21 -9.76
CA LEU A 61 3.55 -2.08 -9.46
C LEU A 61 3.05 -0.64 -9.69
N ALA A 62 3.84 0.35 -9.25
CA ALA A 62 3.53 1.76 -9.43
C ALA A 62 3.57 2.18 -10.92
N GLN A 63 4.64 1.80 -11.64
CA GLN A 63 4.80 2.14 -13.06
C GLN A 63 3.74 1.51 -13.95
N GLN A 64 3.29 0.30 -13.62
CA GLN A 64 2.22 -0.40 -14.34
C GLN A 64 0.81 0.08 -13.94
N ARG A 65 0.71 1.02 -12.98
CA ARG A 65 -0.56 1.56 -12.47
C ARG A 65 -1.54 0.46 -12.06
N VAL A 66 -1.02 -0.59 -11.40
CA VAL A 66 -1.88 -1.63 -10.84
C VAL A 66 -2.84 -0.96 -9.85
N GLN A 67 -4.14 -1.30 -9.95
CA GLN A 67 -5.20 -0.68 -9.15
C GLN A 67 -5.16 -1.13 -7.68
N LEU A 68 -4.13 -0.69 -6.97
CA LEU A 68 -3.94 -0.89 -5.54
C LEU A 68 -4.46 0.34 -4.80
N SER A 69 -5.23 0.13 -3.73
CA SER A 69 -5.68 1.21 -2.84
C SER A 69 -4.59 1.66 -1.87
N MET A 70 -3.64 0.77 -1.58
CA MET A 70 -2.51 1.01 -0.70
C MET A 70 -1.33 0.16 -1.17
N LEU A 71 -0.12 0.70 -1.06
CA LEU A 71 1.13 -0.03 -1.25
C LEU A 71 2.16 0.52 -0.24
N ARG A 72 2.64 -0.34 0.65
CA ARG A 72 3.64 0.00 1.67
C ARG A 72 4.73 -1.05 1.66
N LEU A 73 5.96 -0.63 1.41
CA LEU A 73 7.14 -1.45 1.59
C LEU A 73 7.79 -1.07 2.92
N SER A 74 8.07 -2.07 3.75
CA SER A 74 8.72 -1.92 5.04
C SER A 74 10.08 -2.61 5.04
N ASN A 75 11.07 -1.93 5.62
CA ASN A 75 12.44 -2.45 5.72
C ASN A 75 12.52 -3.61 6.73
N ALA A 76 13.71 -4.17 6.93
CA ALA A 76 13.90 -5.32 7.82
C ALA A 76 13.52 -5.03 9.29
N GLU A 77 13.90 -3.86 9.81
CA GLU A 77 13.61 -3.47 11.21
C GLU A 77 12.13 -3.18 11.45
N GLU A 78 11.48 -2.48 10.52
CA GLU A 78 10.03 -2.28 10.55
C GLU A 78 9.29 -3.60 10.43
N THR A 79 9.75 -4.49 9.55
CA THR A 79 9.17 -5.82 9.36
C THR A 79 9.27 -6.65 10.63
N ARG A 80 10.41 -6.61 11.31
CA ARG A 80 10.61 -7.28 12.61
C ARG A 80 9.64 -6.74 13.66
N THR A 81 9.55 -5.43 13.78
CA THR A 81 8.68 -4.77 14.77
C THR A 81 7.21 -5.06 14.50
N GLN A 82 6.78 -4.96 13.24
CA GLN A 82 5.41 -5.21 12.82
C GLN A 82 4.99 -6.67 13.02
N LEU A 83 5.91 -7.62 12.81
CA LEU A 83 5.67 -9.03 13.14
C LEU A 83 5.60 -9.24 14.65
N ALA A 84 6.49 -8.63 15.44
CA ALA A 84 6.46 -8.76 16.91
C ALA A 84 5.13 -8.26 17.50
N LEU A 85 4.59 -7.15 16.99
CA LEU A 85 3.31 -6.58 17.42
C LEU A 85 2.10 -7.41 16.97
N ALA A 86 2.23 -8.25 15.94
CA ALA A 86 1.11 -9.04 15.43
C ALA A 86 0.66 -10.16 16.38
N GLY A 87 1.40 -10.46 17.46
CA GLY A 87 0.94 -11.33 18.55
C GLY A 87 0.75 -12.83 18.22
N HIS A 88 1.13 -13.28 17.02
CA HIS A 88 0.95 -14.66 16.57
C HIS A 88 2.29 -15.43 16.55
N GLU A 89 2.91 -15.62 17.71
CA GLU A 89 4.27 -16.16 17.85
C GLU A 89 4.53 -17.46 17.08
N ARG A 90 3.59 -18.42 17.14
CA ARG A 90 3.72 -19.70 16.41
C ARG A 90 3.69 -19.52 14.90
N ALA A 91 2.78 -18.70 14.38
CA ALA A 91 2.65 -18.46 12.94
C ALA A 91 3.84 -17.66 12.40
N ILE A 92 4.38 -16.73 13.19
CA ILE A 92 5.57 -15.94 12.85
C ILE A 92 6.80 -16.86 12.79
N ARG A 93 6.95 -17.78 13.75
CA ARG A 93 8.05 -18.74 13.76
C ARG A 93 8.05 -19.65 12.53
N TRP A 94 6.88 -20.18 12.16
CA TRP A 94 6.72 -20.96 10.92
C TRP A 94 7.00 -20.14 9.66
N LEU A 95 6.51 -18.90 9.61
CA LEU A 95 6.80 -17.98 8.51
C LEU A 95 8.30 -17.68 8.40
N GLN A 96 8.96 -17.42 9.53
CA GLN A 96 10.41 -17.19 9.58
C GLN A 96 11.19 -18.41 9.11
N GLN A 97 10.82 -19.62 9.54
CA GLN A 97 11.44 -20.86 9.06
C GLN A 97 11.23 -21.07 7.56
N ALA A 98 10.02 -20.85 7.06
CA ALA A 98 9.71 -20.97 5.63
C ALA A 98 10.43 -19.92 4.77
N LEU A 99 10.67 -18.72 5.31
CA LEU A 99 11.45 -17.66 4.67
C LEU A 99 12.96 -17.93 4.75
N ALA A 100 13.46 -18.45 5.87
CA ALA A 100 14.86 -18.84 6.02
C ALA A 100 15.24 -19.97 5.04
N LEU A 101 14.36 -20.96 4.86
CA LEU A 101 14.53 -22.01 3.84
C LEU A 101 14.54 -21.46 2.39
N ARG A 102 14.02 -20.24 2.18
CA ARG A 102 14.04 -19.52 0.90
C ARG A 102 15.21 -18.52 0.78
N GLY A 103 16.17 -18.55 1.72
CA GLY A 103 17.33 -17.66 1.71
C GLY A 103 17.06 -16.23 2.19
N ALA A 104 15.93 -16.00 2.90
CA ALA A 104 15.52 -14.70 3.42
C ALA A 104 15.71 -14.61 4.95
N ASP A 105 16.96 -14.70 5.41
CA ASP A 105 17.26 -14.88 6.84
C ASP A 105 17.23 -13.55 7.63
N THR A 106 18.14 -12.61 7.31
CA THR A 106 18.38 -11.39 8.10
C THR A 106 17.72 -10.12 7.56
N GLU A 107 17.67 -9.90 6.24
CA GLU A 107 17.17 -8.65 5.63
C GLU A 107 15.77 -8.76 5.00
N LYS A 108 14.93 -9.65 5.52
CA LYS A 108 13.58 -9.85 4.98
C LYS A 108 12.75 -8.58 5.09
N CYS A 109 12.18 -8.16 3.96
CA CYS A 109 11.34 -6.98 3.86
C CYS A 109 9.88 -7.39 3.63
N MET A 110 8.95 -6.66 4.23
CA MET A 110 7.52 -6.90 4.11
C MET A 110 6.91 -5.83 3.22
N MET A 111 6.08 -6.24 2.26
CA MET A 111 5.23 -5.34 1.50
C MET A 111 3.78 -5.66 1.79
N THR A 112 3.03 -4.63 2.19
CA THR A 112 1.58 -4.70 2.36
C THR A 112 0.91 -3.93 1.23
N PHE A 113 -0.08 -4.53 0.58
CA PHE A 113 -0.90 -3.83 -0.39
C PHE A 113 -2.39 -4.10 -0.20
N GLY A 114 -3.18 -3.07 -0.49
CA GLY A 114 -4.64 -3.10 -0.45
C GLY A 114 -5.22 -3.13 -1.85
N VAL A 115 -6.33 -3.84 -2.03
CA VAL A 115 -7.22 -3.70 -3.18
C VAL A 115 -8.62 -3.38 -2.69
N THR A 116 -9.23 -2.36 -3.29
CA THR A 116 -10.53 -1.85 -2.88
C THR A 116 -11.34 -1.51 -4.13
N GLY A 117 -12.59 -1.99 -4.21
CA GLY A 117 -13.47 -1.75 -5.36
C GLY A 117 -14.50 -2.84 -5.60
N SER A 118 -14.90 -3.03 -6.85
CA SER A 118 -15.77 -4.15 -7.24
C SER A 118 -15.04 -5.49 -7.17
N SER A 119 -15.80 -6.59 -7.06
CA SER A 119 -15.20 -7.93 -7.01
C SER A 119 -14.34 -8.25 -8.25
N VAL A 120 -14.71 -7.74 -9.42
CA VAL A 120 -13.96 -7.93 -10.69
C VAL A 120 -12.65 -7.13 -10.68
N GLN A 121 -12.71 -5.85 -10.28
CA GLN A 121 -11.52 -5.00 -10.16
C GLN A 121 -10.53 -5.57 -9.15
N CYS A 122 -11.00 -5.95 -7.95
CA CYS A 122 -10.14 -6.55 -6.94
C CYS A 122 -9.48 -7.83 -7.45
N ARG A 123 -10.22 -8.70 -8.15
CA ARG A 123 -9.64 -9.93 -8.73
C ARG A 123 -8.55 -9.61 -9.75
N SER A 124 -8.80 -8.68 -10.66
CA SER A 124 -7.83 -8.26 -11.67
C SER A 124 -6.57 -7.67 -11.04
N ALA A 125 -6.73 -6.71 -10.12
CA ALA A 125 -5.62 -6.07 -9.41
C ALA A 125 -4.77 -7.08 -8.62
N LEU A 126 -5.41 -8.05 -7.95
CA LEU A 126 -4.70 -9.11 -7.24
C LEU A 126 -3.91 -10.01 -8.17
N LEU A 127 -4.45 -10.37 -9.33
CA LEU A 127 -3.74 -11.20 -10.30
C LEU A 127 -2.52 -10.47 -10.88
N GLN A 128 -2.68 -9.18 -11.20
CA GLN A 128 -1.58 -8.34 -11.68
C GLN A 128 -0.49 -8.19 -10.62
N ALA A 129 -0.88 -7.85 -9.40
CA ALA A 129 0.05 -7.74 -8.28
C ALA A 129 0.79 -9.07 -8.06
N ARG A 130 0.06 -10.19 -8.10
CA ARG A 130 0.64 -11.51 -7.87
C ARG A 130 1.64 -11.94 -8.92
N ARG A 131 1.34 -11.71 -10.20
CA ARG A 131 2.26 -12.05 -11.29
C ARG A 131 3.61 -11.33 -11.15
N ARG A 132 3.59 -10.11 -10.61
CA ARG A 132 4.79 -9.27 -10.46
C ARG A 132 5.58 -9.59 -9.20
N THR A 133 4.91 -10.01 -8.13
CA THR A 133 5.60 -10.34 -6.86
C THR A 133 5.87 -11.85 -6.68
N ALA A 134 5.35 -12.71 -7.57
CA ALA A 134 5.63 -14.15 -7.56
C ALA A 134 7.05 -14.52 -8.00
N GLY A 135 7.70 -13.70 -8.84
CA GLY A 135 9.09 -13.93 -9.29
C GLY A 135 10.15 -13.74 -8.20
N THR A 136 9.80 -13.07 -7.10
CA THR A 136 10.70 -12.64 -6.03
C THR A 136 10.64 -13.51 -4.76
N GLY A 137 10.25 -14.78 -4.89
CA GLY A 137 10.31 -15.76 -3.79
C GLY A 137 9.26 -15.59 -2.68
N ALA A 138 8.18 -14.84 -2.93
CA ALA A 138 7.32 -14.35 -1.85
C ALA A 138 6.16 -15.29 -1.46
N GLY A 139 6.07 -15.61 -0.16
CA GLY A 139 4.89 -16.23 0.45
C GLY A 139 3.79 -15.20 0.71
N TYR A 140 2.55 -15.49 0.30
CA TYR A 140 1.39 -14.62 0.54
C TYR A 140 0.74 -14.94 1.87
N LYS A 141 0.63 -13.96 2.75
CA LYS A 141 -0.28 -14.04 3.90
C LYS A 141 -1.44 -13.08 3.68
N ARG A 142 -2.66 -13.59 3.81
CA ARG A 142 -3.87 -12.76 3.82
C ARG A 142 -3.99 -12.19 5.24
N CYS A 143 -3.92 -10.88 5.39
CA CYS A 143 -4.33 -10.24 6.64
C CYS A 143 -5.85 -10.14 6.60
N ALA A 144 -6.48 -10.72 7.61
CA ALA A 144 -7.92 -10.66 7.82
C ALA A 144 -8.31 -9.25 8.27
#